data_AF-A0A9E1SDL2-F1
#
_entry.id   AF-A0A9E1SDL2-F1
#
_cell.length_a   1.000
_cell.length_b   1.000
_cell.length_c   1.000
_cell.angle_alpha   90.00
_cell.angle_beta   90.00
_cell.angle_gamma   90.00
#
_symmetry.space_group_name_H-M   'P 1'
#
loop_
_entity.id
_entity.type
_entity.pdbx_description
1 polymer ?
#
loop_
_entity_poly.entity_id
_entity_poly.type
_entity_poly.pdbx_seq_one_letter_code
_entity_poly.pdbx_strand_id
1 'polypeptide(L)' 'MIKSKIIYAWMLSAGIVQPMHEKNNDRELYILYVIDAKTEEVFAYEHAYEEEIMEYIESGDFEYESNFKVNNEK' A
#
# COMPACT_ATOMS: atom_id res chain seq x y z
N MET A 1 -1.93 15.66 -2.99
CA MET A 1 -3.39 15.43 -2.82
C MET A 1 -4.18 15.07 -4.09
N ILE A 2 -4.65 16.00 -4.96
CA ILE A 2 -5.51 15.59 -6.11
C ILE A 2 -4.76 14.67 -7.08
N LYS A 3 -3.50 14.99 -7.39
CA LYS A 3 -2.65 14.16 -8.27
C LYS A 3 -2.42 12.76 -7.69
N SER A 4 -2.09 12.70 -6.40
CA SER A 4 -1.82 11.45 -5.68
C SER A 4 -3.04 10.53 -5.65
N LYS A 5 -4.25 11.08 -5.46
CA LYS A 5 -5.51 10.29 -5.54
C LYS A 5 -5.77 9.70 -6.92
N ILE A 6 -5.43 10.43 -7.99
CA ILE A 6 -5.55 9.92 -9.37
C ILE A 6 -4.54 8.77 -9.59
N ILE A 7 -3.31 8.92 -9.11
CA ILE A 7 -2.28 7.88 -9.20
C ILE A 7 -2.71 6.64 -8.40
N TYR A 8 -3.18 6.82 -7.17
CA TYR A 8 -3.70 5.73 -6.34
C TYR A 8 -4.84 4.95 -7.01
N ALA A 9 -5.84 5.66 -7.57
CA ALA A 9 -6.93 5.03 -8.32
C ALA A 9 -6.44 4.25 -9.56
N TRP A 10 -5.42 4.78 -10.24
CA TRP A 10 -4.77 4.07 -11.34
C TRP A 10 -4.01 2.82 -10.85
N MET A 11 -3.28 2.90 -9.73
CA MET A 11 -2.56 1.76 -9.15
C MET A 11 -3.52 0.65 -8.70
N LEU A 12 -4.68 0.99 -8.12
CA LEU A 12 -5.75 0.05 -7.83
C LEU A 12 -6.24 -0.67 -9.09
N SER A 13 -6.50 0.11 -10.15
CA SER A 13 -6.98 -0.44 -11.44
C SER A 13 -5.93 -1.32 -12.12
N ALA A 14 -4.64 -1.01 -11.95
CA ALA A 14 -3.53 -1.78 -12.50
C ALA A 14 -3.15 -3.01 -11.66
N GLY A 15 -3.77 -3.20 -10.48
CA GLY A 15 -3.45 -4.31 -9.57
C GLY A 15 -2.12 -4.14 -8.82
N ILE A 16 -1.54 -2.93 -8.84
CA ILE A 16 -0.33 -2.57 -8.08
C ILE A 16 -0.68 -2.32 -6.61
N VAL A 17 -1.88 -1.81 -6.35
CA VAL A 17 -2.50 -1.80 -5.04
C VAL A 17 -3.68 -2.77 -5.10
N GLN A 18 -3.76 -3.70 -4.16
CA GLN A 18 -4.87 -4.65 -4.09
C GLN A 18 -5.53 -4.63 -2.72
N PRO A 19 -6.87 -4.54 -2.63
CA PRO A 19 -7.55 -4.67 -1.35
C PRO A 19 -7.35 -6.09 -0.82
N MET A 20 -6.98 -6.21 0.46
CA MET A 20 -6.97 -7.51 1.14
C MET A 20 -8.36 -7.96 1.57
N HIS A 21 -9.34 -7.04 1.55
CA HIS A 21 -10.67 -7.23 2.14
C HIS A 21 -10.62 -7.52 3.65
N GLU A 22 -9.58 -7.02 4.31
CA GLU A 22 -9.36 -7.08 5.76
C GLU A 22 -9.25 -5.67 6.33
N LYS A 23 -9.52 -5.54 7.62
CA LYS A 23 -9.41 -4.28 8.34
C LYS A 23 -8.55 -4.44 9.58
N ASN A 24 -7.86 -3.38 9.98
CA ASN A 24 -7.25 -3.23 11.30
C ASN A 24 -7.65 -1.86 11.87
N ASN A 25 -8.24 -1.85 13.07
CA ASN A 25 -8.77 -0.63 13.68
C ASN A 25 -9.65 0.21 12.72
N ASP A 26 -10.64 -0.45 12.08
CA ASP A 26 -11.56 0.11 11.07
C ASP A 26 -10.94 0.63 9.76
N ARG A 27 -9.62 0.56 9.61
CA ARG A 27 -8.90 0.94 8.39
C ARG A 27 -8.77 -0.25 7.46
N GLU A 28 -9.06 -0.05 6.18
CA GLU A 28 -8.87 -1.07 5.14
C GLU A 28 -7.39 -1.36 4.93
N LEU A 29 -7.08 -2.63 4.70
CA LEU A 29 -5.72 -3.11 4.43
C LEU A 29 -5.53 -3.44 2.95
N TYR A 30 -4.33 -3.16 2.46
CA TYR A 30 -3.94 -3.35 1.07
C TYR A 30 -2.62 -4.10 0.96
N ILE A 31 -2.43 -4.75 -0.19
CA ILE A 31 -1.12 -5.18 -0.66
C ILE A 31 -0.61 -4.12 -1.64
N LEU A 32 0.59 -3.59 -1.39
CA LEU A 32 1.30 -2.73 -2.32
C LEU A 32 2.42 -3.52 -3.00
N TYR A 33 2.39 -3.58 -4.32
CA TYR A 33 3.48 -4.15 -5.13
C TYR A 33 4.43 -3.04 -5.59
N VAL A 34 5.71 -3.16 -5.28
CA VAL A 34 6.76 -2.22 -5.71
C VAL A 34 7.76 -2.95 -6.58
N ILE A 35 8.10 -2.34 -7.71
CA ILE A 35 9.08 -2.90 -8.66
C ILE A 35 10.39 -2.14 -8.49
N ASP A 36 11.48 -2.85 -8.22
CA ASP A 36 12.82 -2.26 -8.30
C ASP A 36 13.18 -2.08 -9.78
N ALA A 37 13.35 -0.83 -10.21
CA ALA A 37 13.61 -0.50 -11.60
C ALA A 37 14.98 -0.98 -12.13
N LYS A 38 15.92 -1.36 -11.25
CA LYS A 38 17.25 -1.85 -11.62
C LYS A 38 17.29 -3.37 -11.72
N THR A 39 16.60 -4.07 -10.81
CA THR A 39 16.62 -5.53 -10.74
C THR A 39 15.39 -6.18 -11.38
N GLU A 40 14.35 -5.40 -11.66
CA GLU A 40 13.02 -5.85 -12.10
C GLU A 40 12.32 -6.78 -11.08
N GLU A 41 12.83 -6.83 -9.86
CA GLU A 41 12.22 -7.61 -8.77
C GLU A 41 10.96 -6.93 -8.26
N VAL A 42 9.97 -7.75 -7.90
CA VAL A 42 8.69 -7.29 -7.35
C VAL A 42 8.63 -7.62 -5.87
N PHE A 43 8.46 -6.59 -5.05
CA PHE A 43 8.25 -6.71 -3.61
C PHE A 43 6.77 -6.52 -3.30
N ALA A 44 6.22 -7.41 -2.47
CA ALA A 44 4.85 -7.31 -1.98
C ALA A 44 4.89 -6.85 -0.51
N TYR A 45 4.26 -5.72 -0.23
CA TYR A 45 4.10 -5.17 1.10
C TYR A 45 2.63 -5.35 1.52
N GLU A 46 2.39 -6.32 2.39
CA GLU A 46 1.04 -6.66 2.87
C GLU A 46 0.64 -5.77 4.05
N HIS A 47 -0.66 -5.61 4.28
CA HIS A 47 -1.21 -4.81 5.39
C HIS A 47 -0.83 -3.31 5.34
N ALA A 48 -0.56 -2.77 4.16
CA ALA A 48 -0.38 -1.33 3.96
C ALA A 48 -1.71 -0.60 4.08
N TYR A 49 -1.70 0.61 4.62
CA TYR A 49 -2.87 1.48 4.65
C TYR A 49 -2.90 2.47 3.48
N GLU A 50 -4.07 3.02 3.17
CA GLU A 50 -4.22 4.00 2.08
C GLU A 50 -3.32 5.22 2.27
N GLU A 51 -3.16 5.71 3.50
CA GLU A 51 -2.41 6.93 3.79
C GLU A 51 -0.91 6.71 3.58
N GLU A 52 -0.38 5.53 3.95
CA GLU A 52 1.01 5.14 3.71
C GLU A 52 1.31 5.00 2.20
N ILE A 53 0.39 4.41 1.45
CA ILE A 53 0.52 4.30 -0.02
C ILE A 53 0.48 5.70 -0.65
N MET A 54 -0.37 6.58 -0.13
CA MET A 54 -0.49 7.96 -0.60
C MET A 54 0.78 8.77 -0.28
N GLU A 55 1.37 8.57 0.89
CA GLU A 55 2.68 9.14 1.25
C GLU A 55 3.76 8.64 0.30
N TYR A 56 3.81 7.34 0.00
CA TYR A 56 4.76 6.78 -0.98
C TYR A 56 4.62 7.39 -2.37
N ILE A 57 3.40 7.61 -2.85
CA ILE A 57 3.16 8.28 -4.14
C ILE A 57 3.72 9.71 -4.14
N GLU A 58 3.67 10.40 -3.01
CA GLU A 58 4.11 11.80 -2.88
C GLU A 58 5.63 11.93 -2.64
N SER A 59 6.20 11.06 -1.81
CA SER A 59 7.61 11.11 -1.38
C SER A 59 8.53 10.29 -2.29
N GLY A 60 8.02 9.19 -2.86
CA GLY A 60 8.82 8.14 -3.51
C GLY A 60 9.45 7.15 -2.53
N ASP A 61 9.29 7.36 -1.22
CA ASP A 61 9.85 6.53 -0.15
C ASP A 61 8.72 5.79 0.57
N PHE A 62 8.86 4.48 0.74
CA PHE A 62 7.90 3.64 1.48
C PHE A 62 8.55 3.07 2.74
N GLU A 63 8.16 3.58 3.90
CA GLU A 63 8.57 3.03 5.19
C GLU A 63 7.59 1.91 5.58
N TYR A 64 8.05 0.65 5.46
CA TYR A 64 7.25 -0.51 5.80
C TYR A 64 7.63 -1.09 7.16
N GLU A 65 6.68 -1.18 8.08
CA GLU A 65 6.87 -1.90 9.34
C GLU A 65 6.69 -3.42 9.13
N SER A 66 7.80 -4.12 8.90
CA SER A 66 7.79 -5.58 8.67
C SER A 66 7.30 -6.42 9.86
N ASN A 67 7.07 -5.81 11.02
CA ASN A 67 6.64 -6.48 12.26
C ASN A 67 5.16 -6.24 12.58
N PHE A 68 4.35 -5.88 11.58
CA PHE A 68 2.93 -5.61 11.76
C PHE A 68 2.19 -6.79 12.41
N LYS A 69 1.41 -6.50 13.45
CA LYS A 69 0.50 -7.46 14.11
C LYS A 69 -0.91 -6.93 14.03
N VAL A 70 -1.78 -7.68 13.35
CA VAL A 70 -3.22 -7.38 13.29
C VAL A 70 -3.80 -7.43 14.70
N ASN A 71 -4.32 -6.31 15.18
CA ASN A 71 -5.02 -6.21 16.46
C ASN A 71 -6.52 -6.05 16.17
N ASN A 72 -7.20 -7.17 15.96
CA ASN A 72 -8.65 -7.18 15.92
C ASN A 72 -9.16 -7.24 17.37
N GLU A 73 -9.46 -6.09 17.96
CA GLU A 73 -10.26 -6.07 19.19
C GLU A 73 -11.61 -6.73 18.87
N LYS A 74 -11.95 -7.78 19.64
CA LYS A 74 -13.19 -8.56 19.52
C LYS A 74 -14.38 -7.84 20.15
#